data_AF-A0A7K9QXY1-F1
#
_entry.id   AF-A0A7K9QXY1-F1
#
_cell.length_a   1.000
_cell.length_b   1.000
_cell.length_c   1.000
_cell.angle_alpha   90.00
_cell.angle_beta   90.00
_cell.angle_gamma   90.00
#
_symmetry.space_group_name_H-M   'P 1'
#
loop_
_entity.id
_entity.type
_entity.pdbx_description
1 polymer ?
#
loop_
_entity_poly.entity_id
_entity_poly.type
_entity_poly.pdbx_seq_one_letter_code
_entity_poly.pdbx_strand_id
1 'polypeptide(L)'
;RFHGEGYQEGLAEGSHAGMAEGRRYGALHGARMGSEIGCYLGFALTWHCLLQKCTDEKNSKKIRALNSLIGMIQKFPYEDPTYDKLQEDLEKIRGKFKQVCSMLNIQSDFRVGTERSSLTF
;
A
#
# COMPACT_ATOMS: atom_id res chain seq x y z
N ARG A 1 -40.16 -23.39 -21.77
CA ARG A 1 -39.79 -24.09 -20.51
C ARG A 1 -38.33 -23.87 -20.11
N PHE A 2 -37.45 -23.40 -21.00
CA PHE A 2 -36.01 -23.18 -20.76
C PHE A 2 -35.60 -21.80 -20.20
N HIS A 3 -36.53 -20.84 -20.05
CA HIS A 3 -36.19 -19.46 -19.64
C HIS A 3 -35.90 -19.31 -18.14
N GLY A 4 -36.42 -20.20 -17.28
CA GLY A 4 -36.14 -20.18 -15.85
C GLY A 4 -34.80 -20.82 -15.50
N GLU A 5 -34.47 -21.93 -16.16
CA GLU A 5 -33.23 -22.69 -15.95
C GLU A 5 -32.02 -21.87 -16.38
N GLY A 6 -32.03 -21.28 -17.58
CA GLY A 6 -30.91 -20.44 -18.05
C GLY A 6 -30.69 -19.16 -17.24
N TYR A 7 -31.74 -18.58 -16.65
CA TYR A 7 -31.61 -17.44 -15.75
C TYR A 7 -30.96 -17.84 -14.42
N GLN A 8 -31.38 -18.98 -13.84
CA GLN A 8 -30.79 -19.48 -12.60
C GLN A 8 -29.34 -19.93 -12.78
N GLU A 9 -29.03 -20.58 -13.90
CA GLU A 9 -27.68 -20.98 -14.27
C GLU A 9 -26.78 -19.75 -14.46
N GLY A 10 -27.20 -18.78 -15.27
CA GLY A 10 -26.42 -17.54 -15.46
C GLY A 10 -26.23 -16.72 -14.18
N LEU A 11 -27.22 -16.70 -13.29
CA LEU A 11 -27.08 -16.05 -11.97
C LEU A 11 -26.06 -16.77 -11.09
N ALA A 12 -26.11 -18.11 -11.04
CA ALA A 12 -25.19 -18.92 -10.25
C ALA A 12 -23.75 -18.80 -10.77
N GLU A 13 -23.56 -18.89 -12.09
CA GLU A 13 -22.26 -18.71 -12.74
C GLU A 13 -21.71 -17.30 -12.52
N GLY A 14 -22.55 -16.27 -12.73
CA GLY A 14 -22.16 -14.88 -12.50
C GLY A 14 -21.79 -14.59 -11.05
N SER A 15 -22.53 -15.16 -10.09
CA SER A 15 -22.22 -15.05 -8.66
C SER A 15 -20.88 -15.71 -8.33
N HIS A 16 -20.64 -16.93 -8.82
CA HIS A 16 -19.38 -17.63 -8.60
C HIS A 16 -18.20 -16.88 -9.20
N ALA A 17 -18.31 -16.47 -10.47
CA ALA A 17 -17.27 -15.73 -11.17
C ALA A 17 -16.97 -14.39 -10.48
N GLY A 18 -18.01 -13.66 -10.06
CA GLY A 18 -17.86 -12.40 -9.33
C GLY A 18 -17.15 -12.57 -7.99
N MET A 19 -17.47 -13.62 -7.23
CA MET A 19 -16.77 -13.92 -5.97
C MET A 19 -15.30 -14.30 -6.20
N ALA A 20 -15.01 -15.12 -7.19
CA ALA A 20 -13.65 -15.53 -7.51
C ALA A 20 -12.79 -14.33 -7.94
N GLU A 21 -13.31 -13.50 -8.85
CA GLU A 21 -12.61 -12.31 -9.33
C GLU A 21 -12.41 -11.29 -8.21
N GLY A 22 -13.45 -11.02 -7.41
CA GLY A 22 -13.36 -10.09 -6.29
C GLY A 22 -12.30 -10.49 -5.27
N ARG A 23 -12.22 -11.78 -4.90
CA ARG A 23 -11.18 -12.29 -4.01
C ARG A 23 -9.79 -12.12 -4.60
N ARG A 24 -9.59 -12.50 -5.86
CA ARG A 24 -8.29 -12.39 -6.54
C ARG A 24 -7.84 -10.93 -6.63
N TYR A 25 -8.73 -10.04 -7.03
CA TYR A 25 -8.47 -8.62 -7.15
C TYR A 25 -8.11 -8.00 -5.79
N GLY A 26 -8.89 -8.29 -4.75
CA GLY A 26 -8.64 -7.83 -3.39
C GLY A 26 -7.28 -8.30 -2.85
N ALA A 27 -6.94 -9.58 -3.02
CA ALA A 27 -5.66 -10.13 -2.58
C ALA A 27 -4.47 -9.48 -3.30
N LEU A 28 -4.53 -9.35 -4.63
CA LEU A 28 -3.46 -8.74 -5.41
C LEU A 28 -3.28 -7.25 -5.06
N HIS A 29 -4.38 -6.51 -4.99
CA HIS A 29 -4.35 -5.09 -4.70
C HIS A 29 -3.87 -4.82 -3.26
N GLY A 30 -4.38 -5.59 -2.30
CA GLY A 30 -3.96 -5.53 -0.91
C GLY A 30 -2.47 -5.85 -0.73
N ALA A 31 -1.97 -6.91 -1.38
CA ALA A 31 -0.56 -7.26 -1.33
C ALA A 31 0.35 -6.16 -1.90
N ARG A 32 -0.06 -5.55 -3.02
CA ARG A 32 0.69 -4.44 -3.64
C ARG A 32 0.75 -3.23 -2.70
N MET A 33 -0.39 -2.83 -2.14
CA MET A 33 -0.47 -1.69 -1.21
C MET A 33 0.31 -1.96 0.08
N GLY A 34 0.17 -3.16 0.66
CA GLY A 34 0.91 -3.57 1.86
C GLY A 34 2.42 -3.59 1.64
N SER A 35 2.89 -4.10 0.50
CA SER A 35 4.30 -4.07 0.14
C SER A 35 4.82 -2.63 0.02
N GLU A 36 4.05 -1.73 -0.59
CA GLU A 36 4.42 -0.33 -0.74
C GLU A 36 4.57 0.37 0.61
N ILE A 37 3.54 0.29 1.45
CA ILE A 37 3.53 0.93 2.76
C ILE A 37 4.62 0.32 3.66
N GLY A 38 4.79 -1.00 3.63
CA GLY A 38 5.84 -1.70 4.39
C GLY A 38 7.25 -1.26 4.00
N CYS A 39 7.52 -1.09 2.70
CA CYS A 39 8.81 -0.56 2.24
C CYS A 39 9.05 0.87 2.71
N TYR A 40 8.04 1.75 2.65
CA TYR A 40 8.16 3.12 3.14
C TYR A 40 8.43 3.17 4.64
N LEU A 41 7.78 2.30 5.42
CA LEU A 41 8.00 2.20 6.85
C LEU A 41 9.43 1.73 7.18
N GLY A 42 9.89 0.66 6.53
CA GLY A 42 11.24 0.15 6.72
C GLY A 42 12.31 1.19 6.37
N PHE A 43 12.13 1.89 5.25
CA PHE A 43 12.97 3.03 4.87
C PHE A 43 12.97 4.12 5.94
N ALA A 44 11.78 4.55 6.39
CA ALA A 44 11.65 5.65 7.34
C ALA A 44 12.30 5.32 8.70
N LEU A 45 12.07 4.11 9.22
CA LEU A 45 12.67 3.65 10.48
C LEU A 45 14.19 3.54 10.40
N THR A 46 14.71 3.00 9.29
CA THR A 46 16.15 2.86 9.06
C THR A 46 16.83 4.22 9.06
N TRP A 47 16.32 5.17 8.27
CA TRP A 47 16.87 6.52 8.21
C TRP A 47 16.69 7.29 9.52
N HIS A 48 15.57 7.10 10.21
CA HIS A 48 15.37 7.70 11.51
C HIS A 48 16.45 7.26 12.51
N CYS A 49 16.74 5.96 12.57
CA CYS A 49 17.81 5.41 13.42
C CYS A 49 19.20 5.93 13.04
N LEU A 50 19.52 5.97 11.74
CA LEU A 50 20.82 6.46 11.25
C LEU A 50 21.03 7.94 11.58
N LEU A 51 20.02 8.78 11.37
CA LEU A 51 20.13 10.22 11.58
C LEU A 51 20.14 10.59 13.07
N GLN A 52 19.47 9.83 13.94
CA GLN A 52 19.54 10.04 15.38
C GLN A 52 20.93 9.82 15.97
N LYS A 53 21.75 8.95 15.35
CA LYS A 53 23.14 8.74 15.75
C LYS A 53 24.07 9.89 15.36
N CYS A 54 23.62 10.78 14.47
CA CYS A 54 24.38 11.93 13.98
C CYS A 54 23.77 13.23 14.52
N THR A 55 24.34 13.79 15.59
CA THR A 55 23.91 15.04 16.25
C THR A 55 24.26 16.31 15.46
N ASP A 56 23.79 16.40 14.21
CA ASP A 56 23.83 17.62 13.39
C ASP A 56 22.44 18.28 13.43
N GLU A 57 22.36 19.58 13.70
CA GLU A 57 21.12 20.35 13.63
C GLU A 57 20.40 20.22 12.28
N LYS A 58 21.16 20.02 11.19
CA LYS A 58 20.59 19.78 9.84
C LYS A 58 19.73 18.52 9.78
N ASN A 59 19.97 17.53 10.64
CA ASN A 59 19.20 16.28 10.69
C ASN A 59 17.85 16.45 11.39
N SER A 60 17.69 17.47 12.22
CA SER A 60 16.46 17.73 12.98
C SER A 60 15.23 17.86 12.07
N LYS A 61 15.37 18.56 10.93
CA LYS A 61 14.29 18.69 9.93
C LYS A 61 13.96 17.36 9.25
N LYS A 62 14.97 16.57 8.92
CA LYS A 62 14.83 15.25 8.28
C LYS A 62 14.14 14.25 9.22
N ILE A 63 14.56 14.22 10.49
CA ILE A 63 13.96 13.38 11.55
C ILE A 63 12.48 13.72 11.73
N ARG A 64 12.11 15.02 11.77
CA ARG A 64 10.70 15.43 11.83
C ARG A 64 9.90 14.94 10.63
N ALA A 65 10.45 15.04 9.42
CA ALA A 65 9.78 14.56 8.21
C ALA A 65 9.58 13.02 8.23
N LEU A 66 10.58 12.27 8.71
CA LEU A 66 10.51 10.82 8.90
C LEU A 66 9.44 10.43 9.93
N ASN A 67 9.41 11.09 11.09
CA ASN A 67 8.38 10.84 12.11
C ASN A 67 6.97 11.13 11.60
N SER A 68 6.81 12.18 10.80
CA SER A 68 5.53 12.46 10.15
C SER A 68 5.12 11.36 9.17
N LEU A 69 6.05 10.81 8.38
CA LEU A 69 5.77 9.68 7.49
C LEU A 69 5.38 8.42 8.28
N ILE A 70 6.14 8.07 9.31
CA ILE A 70 5.86 6.93 10.21
C ILE A 70 4.47 7.08 10.83
N GLY A 71 4.15 8.26 11.35
CA GLY A 71 2.86 8.53 11.97
C GLY A 71 1.68 8.45 10.99
N MET A 72 1.87 8.84 9.72
CA MET A 72 0.84 8.66 8.68
C MET A 72 0.62 7.17 8.39
N ILE A 73 1.71 6.41 8.27
CA ILE A 73 1.66 4.96 8.01
C ILE A 73 1.01 4.20 9.16
N GLN A 74 1.33 4.53 10.41
CA GLN A 74 0.75 3.86 11.59
C GLN A 74 -0.75 4.12 11.76
N LYS A 75 -1.25 5.26 11.26
CA LYS A 75 -2.67 5.62 11.28
C LYS A 75 -3.45 5.10 10.07
N PHE A 76 -2.77 4.48 9.10
CA PHE A 76 -3.41 3.96 7.92
C PHE A 76 -4.38 2.82 8.29
N PRO A 77 -5.61 2.78 7.73
CA PRO A 77 -6.64 1.83 8.15
C PRO A 77 -6.48 0.47 7.46
N TYR A 78 -5.57 -0.35 7.97
CA TYR A 78 -5.29 -1.69 7.41
C TYR A 78 -6.45 -2.69 7.56
N GLU A 79 -7.30 -2.50 8.57
CA GLU A 79 -8.38 -3.41 8.93
C GLU A 79 -9.68 -3.17 8.14
N ASP A 80 -9.81 -2.01 7.47
CA ASP A 80 -11.04 -1.60 6.79
C ASP A 80 -10.79 -1.40 5.27
N PRO A 81 -11.00 -2.43 4.44
CA PRO A 81 -10.87 -2.31 2.99
C PRO A 81 -11.98 -1.45 2.35
N THR A 82 -13.03 -1.09 3.09
CA THR A 82 -14.14 -0.24 2.63
C THR A 82 -13.97 1.22 2.99
N TYR A 83 -12.85 1.59 3.62
CA TYR A 83 -12.58 2.97 4.01
C TYR A 83 -12.55 3.91 2.79
N ASP A 84 -13.51 4.82 2.72
CA ASP A 84 -13.75 5.69 1.55
C ASP A 84 -12.55 6.56 1.15
N LYS A 85 -11.65 6.87 2.10
CA LYS A 85 -10.47 7.73 1.87
C LYS A 85 -9.17 6.93 1.78
N LEU A 86 -9.23 5.61 1.65
CA LEU A 86 -8.05 4.74 1.62
C LEU A 86 -7.05 5.17 0.55
N GLN A 87 -7.55 5.41 -0.66
CA GLN A 87 -6.72 5.85 -1.78
C GLN A 87 -6.15 7.26 -1.55
N GLU A 88 -6.94 8.18 -0.99
CA GLU A 88 -6.49 9.55 -0.71
C GLU A 88 -5.35 9.56 0.33
N ASP A 89 -5.51 8.81 1.42
CA ASP A 89 -4.50 8.71 2.47
C ASP A 89 -3.24 7.98 1.98
N LEU A 90 -3.40 7.00 1.10
CA LEU A 90 -2.28 6.34 0.42
C LEU A 90 -1.49 7.32 -0.47
N GLU A 91 -2.17 8.16 -1.25
CA GLU A 91 -1.51 9.21 -2.05
C GLU A 91 -0.79 10.23 -1.17
N LYS A 92 -1.36 10.61 -0.02
CA LYS A 92 -0.67 11.47 0.94
C LYS A 92 0.61 10.82 1.46
N ILE A 93 0.57 9.52 1.78
CA ILE A 93 1.76 8.75 2.20
C ILE A 93 2.82 8.73 1.08
N ARG A 94 2.42 8.43 -0.17
CA ARG A 94 3.33 8.47 -1.34
C ARG A 94 3.96 9.85 -1.53
N GLY A 95 3.17 10.92 -1.43
CA GLY A 95 3.66 12.29 -1.51
C GLY A 95 4.66 12.61 -0.40
N LYS A 96 4.36 12.18 0.83
CA LYS A 96 5.25 12.37 1.97
C LYS A 96 6.55 11.58 1.83
N PHE A 97 6.50 10.35 1.33
CA PHE A 97 7.68 9.54 1.04
C PHE A 97 8.59 10.23 0.02
N LYS A 98 8.03 10.71 -1.10
CA LYS A 98 8.79 11.47 -2.11
C LYS A 98 9.45 12.71 -1.53
N GLN A 99 8.74 13.45 -0.67
CA GLN A 99 9.31 14.59 0.06
C GLN A 99 10.52 14.17 0.93
N VAL A 100 10.40 13.08 1.69
CA VAL A 100 11.50 12.57 2.53
C VAL A 100 12.70 12.15 1.68
N CYS A 101 12.49 11.43 0.57
CA CYS A 101 13.56 11.04 -0.35
C CYS A 101 14.31 12.25 -0.90
N SER A 102 13.59 13.30 -1.31
CA SER A 102 14.17 14.58 -1.74
C SER A 102 15.02 15.22 -0.65
N MET A 103 14.56 15.24 0.61
CA MET A 103 15.33 15.78 1.75
C MET A 103 16.59 14.97 2.07
N LEU A 104 16.61 13.67 1.73
CA LEU A 104 17.75 12.78 1.92
C LEU A 104 18.67 12.69 0.69
N ASN A 105 18.33 13.39 -0.41
CA ASN A 105 19.01 13.29 -1.71
C ASN A 105 19.04 11.85 -2.27
N ILE A 106 17.93 11.13 -2.11
CA ILE A 106 17.75 9.74 -2.59
C ILE A 106 16.70 9.74 -3.69
N GLN A 107 16.90 8.94 -4.75
CA GLN A 107 15.89 8.74 -5.77
C GLN A 107 14.69 7.96 -5.21
N SER A 108 13.47 8.45 -5.46
CA SER A 108 12.24 7.85 -4.94
C SER A 108 11.70 6.70 -5.80
N ASP A 109 12.57 5.95 -6.47
CA ASP A 109 12.21 4.91 -7.42
C ASP A 109 11.72 3.64 -6.68
N PHE A 110 10.51 3.72 -6.16
CA PHE A 110 9.84 2.56 -5.61
C PHE A 110 9.25 1.73 -6.75
N ARG A 111 9.87 0.57 -7.00
CA ARG A 111 9.35 -0.44 -7.93
C ARG A 111 8.87 -1.62 -7.10
N VAL A 112 7.55 -1.79 -6.98
CA VAL A 112 7.00 -3.10 -6.60
C VAL A 112 7.39 -4.03 -7.74
N GLY A 113 8.24 -5.02 -7.48
CA GLY A 113 8.60 -6.01 -8.47
C GLY A 113 7.32 -6.65 -9.01
N THR A 114 7.05 -6.46 -10.30
CA THR A 114 6.01 -7.18 -11.03
C THR A 114 6.44 -8.63 -11.27
N GLU A 115 7.11 -9.26 -10.32
CA GLU A 115 7.28 -10.70 -10.36
C GLU A 115 5.91 -11.27 -10.06
N ARG A 116 5.29 -11.82 -11.10
CA ARG A 116 4.17 -12.73 -11.01
C ARG A 116 4.53 -13.73 -9.92
N SER A 117 3.97 -13.53 -8.72
CA SER A 117 3.99 -14.55 -7.71
C SER A 117 3.24 -15.72 -8.33
N SER A 118 3.98 -16.75 -8.73
CA SER A 118 3.48 -18.01 -9.29
C SER A 118 2.72 -18.83 -8.24
N LEU A 119 2.03 -18.17 -7.32
CA LEU A 119 1.09 -18.79 -6.40
C LEU A 119 -0.21 -19.04 -7.15
N THR A 120 -0.17 -20.07 -8.00
CA THR A 120 -1.34 -20.86 -8.34
C THR A 120 -1.80 -21.55 -7.05
N PHE A 121 -2.93 -21.11 -6.52
CA PHE A 121 -3.72 -21.86 -5.56
C PHE A 121 -4.82 -22.61 -6.32
#